data_AF-X1A413-F1
#
_entry.id   AF-X1A413-F1
#
_cell.length_a   1.000
_cell.length_b   1.000
_cell.length_c   1.000
_cell.angle_alpha   90.00
_cell.angle_beta   90.00
_cell.angle_gamma   90.00
#
_symmetry.space_group_name_H-M   'P 1'
#
loop_
_entity.id
_entity.type
_entity.pdbx_description
1 polymer ?
#
loop_
_entity_poly.entity_id
_entity_poly.type
_entity_poly.pdbx_seq_one_letter_code
_entity_poly.pdbx_strand_id
1 'polypeptide(L)'
;MKIKEVMILDLTSVSADTPIKEAVKIMSLQRMVGLPVVDNNQNVIGIITESDIAKACLPGYYKELQNPSFIPDFDQFSQQAKKIAHLPARDFMTTTVYSVEEDTSRTEAANLLFRKNKR
;
A
#
# COMPACT_ATOMS: atom_id res chain seq x y z
N MET A 1 10.70 -19.62 15.86
CA MET A 1 10.90 -19.25 14.44
C MET A 1 11.30 -17.79 14.35
N LYS A 2 12.27 -17.53 13.48
CA LYS A 2 12.76 -16.22 13.05
C LYS A 2 11.95 -15.71 11.85
N ILE A 3 12.04 -14.42 11.55
CA ILE A 3 11.32 -13.81 10.42
C ILE A 3 11.76 -14.39 9.07
N LYS A 4 13.04 -14.73 8.90
CA LYS A 4 13.54 -15.36 7.68
C LYS A 4 12.85 -16.66 7.28
N GLU A 5 12.21 -17.35 8.24
CA GLU A 5 11.46 -18.59 7.97
C GLU A 5 10.07 -18.32 7.38
N VAL A 6 9.58 -17.07 7.45
CA VAL A 6 8.22 -16.69 7.05
C VAL A 6 8.16 -15.47 6.13
N MET A 7 9.27 -14.75 5.93
CA MET A 7 9.32 -13.59 5.04
C MET A 7 9.26 -14.00 3.57
N ILE A 8 8.71 -13.11 2.75
CA ILE A 8 8.74 -13.25 1.29
C ILE A 8 9.99 -12.54 0.80
N LEU A 9 10.90 -13.30 0.17
CA LEU A 9 12.18 -12.78 -0.33
C LEU A 9 12.03 -12.03 -1.65
N ASP A 10 11.28 -12.61 -2.59
CA ASP A 10 11.13 -12.08 -3.95
C ASP A 10 9.87 -11.22 -4.08
N LEU A 11 9.86 -10.09 -3.36
CA LEU A 11 8.76 -9.14 -3.38
C LEU A 11 8.98 -8.07 -4.46
N THR A 12 7.97 -7.83 -5.30
CA THR A 12 8.04 -6.72 -6.27
C THR A 12 7.89 -5.38 -5.56
N SER A 13 8.82 -4.45 -5.82
CA SER A 13 8.75 -3.05 -5.40
C SER A 13 8.45 -2.12 -6.59
N VAL A 14 8.09 -0.88 -6.29
CA VAL A 14 7.91 0.20 -7.28
C VAL A 14 8.74 1.42 -6.90
N SER A 15 9.09 2.25 -7.89
CA SER A 15 9.74 3.54 -7.63
C SER A 15 8.73 4.55 -7.10
N ALA A 16 9.20 5.53 -6.33
CA ALA A 16 8.42 6.72 -5.95
C ALA A 16 7.77 7.43 -7.16
N ASP A 17 8.37 7.33 -8.35
CA ASP A 17 7.87 7.91 -9.60
C ASP A 17 6.91 7.01 -10.37
N THR A 18 6.73 5.76 -9.96
CA THR A 18 5.84 4.83 -10.67
C THR A 18 4.41 5.38 -10.67
N PRO A 19 3.75 5.52 -11.83
CA PRO A 19 2.38 5.98 -11.90
C PRO A 19 1.42 5.04 -11.17
N ILE A 20 0.39 5.58 -10.52
CA ILE A 20 -0.61 4.78 -9.77
C ILE A 20 -1.23 3.68 -10.63
N LYS A 21 -1.53 3.94 -11.91
CA LYS A 21 -2.08 2.92 -12.81
C LYS A 21 -1.17 1.69 -12.96
N GLU A 22 0.15 1.89 -12.96
CA GLU A 22 1.11 0.80 -13.09
C GLU A 22 1.27 0.07 -11.76
N ALA A 23 1.29 0.80 -10.64
CA ALA A 23 1.29 0.19 -9.30
C ALA A 23 0.06 -0.72 -9.08
N VAL A 24 -1.15 -0.25 -9.42
CA VAL A 24 -2.39 -1.04 -9.35
C VAL A 24 -2.32 -2.28 -10.26
N LYS A 25 -1.79 -2.13 -11.47
CA LYS A 25 -1.60 -3.24 -12.40
C LYS A 25 -0.66 -4.31 -11.82
N ILE A 26 0.46 -3.89 -11.21
CA ILE A 26 1.41 -4.79 -10.56
C ILE A 26 0.75 -5.50 -9.38
N MET A 27 0.04 -4.77 -8.51
CA MET A 27 -0.72 -5.33 -7.38
C MET A 27 -1.70 -6.42 -7.86
N SER A 28 -2.48 -6.13 -8.90
CA SER A 28 -3.45 -7.07 -9.46
C SER A 28 -2.79 -8.32 -10.06
N LEU A 29 -1.71 -8.15 -10.85
CA LEU A 29 -0.99 -9.26 -11.47
C LEU A 29 -0.31 -10.16 -10.44
N GLN A 30 0.25 -9.57 -9.39
CA GLN A 30 0.97 -10.29 -8.33
C GLN A 30 0.06 -10.71 -7.17
N ARG A 31 -1.24 -10.38 -7.22
CA ARG A 31 -2.22 -10.60 -6.14
C ARG A 31 -1.76 -10.05 -4.78
N MET A 32 -1.15 -8.86 -4.80
CA MET A 32 -0.64 -8.17 -3.63
C MET A 32 -1.50 -6.96 -3.30
N VAL A 33 -1.86 -6.80 -2.02
CA VAL A 33 -2.66 -5.67 -1.54
C VAL A 33 -1.86 -4.39 -1.30
N GLY A 34 -0.52 -4.48 -1.43
CA GLY A 34 0.38 -3.35 -1.28
C GLY A 34 1.78 -3.66 -1.80
N LEU A 35 2.53 -2.61 -2.09
CA LEU A 35 3.88 -2.65 -2.66
C LEU A 35 4.82 -1.76 -1.83
N PRO A 36 6.06 -2.20 -1.57
CA PRO A 36 7.11 -1.30 -1.10
C PRO A 36 7.42 -0.26 -2.19
N VAL A 37 7.60 0.98 -1.76
CA VAL A 37 8.08 2.07 -2.61
C VAL A 37 9.56 2.32 -2.29
N VAL A 38 10.40 2.31 -3.32
CA VAL A 38 11.86 2.47 -3.19
C VAL A 38 12.38 3.73 -3.85
N ASP A 39 13.52 4.22 -3.35
CA ASP A 39 14.32 5.26 -4.00
C ASP A 39 15.24 4.68 -5.09
N ASN A 40 16.04 5.55 -5.73
CA ASN A 40 17.00 5.16 -6.76
C ASN A 40 18.13 4.22 -6.25
N ASN A 41 18.34 4.17 -4.93
CA ASN A 41 19.34 3.33 -4.29
C ASN A 41 18.73 2.02 -3.76
N GLN A 42 17.47 1.71 -4.11
CA GLN A 42 16.72 0.54 -3.66
C GLN A 42 16.38 0.55 -2.15
N ASN A 43 16.46 1.71 -1.49
CA ASN A 43 16.00 1.83 -0.11
C ASN A 43 14.49 1.96 -0.07
N VAL A 44 13.83 1.24 0.85
CA VAL A 44 12.38 1.39 1.08
C VAL A 44 12.10 2.74 1.75
N ILE A 45 11.35 3.59 1.06
CA ILE A 45 10.97 4.94 1.51
C ILE A 45 9.48 5.08 1.81
N GLY A 46 8.69 4.04 1.52
CA GLY A 46 7.27 4.02 1.80
C GLY A 46 6.61 2.69 1.46
N ILE A 47 5.31 2.62 1.75
CA ILE A 47 4.43 1.52 1.35
C ILE A 47 3.20 2.14 0.71
N ILE A 48 2.82 1.66 -0.47
CA ILE A 48 1.55 2.01 -1.11
C ILE A 48 0.62 0.81 -1.12
N THR A 49 -0.63 1.01 -0.71
CA THR A 49 -1.65 -0.06 -0.64
C THR A 49 -2.87 0.26 -1.50
N GLU A 50 -3.67 -0.75 -1.83
CA GLU A 50 -4.98 -0.55 -2.48
C GLU A 50 -5.87 0.40 -1.67
N SER A 51 -5.77 0.38 -0.35
CA SER A 51 -6.52 1.26 0.55
C SER A 51 -6.09 2.73 0.44
N ASP A 52 -4.81 3.01 0.23
CA ASP A 52 -4.33 4.37 0.02
C ASP A 52 -4.84 4.94 -1.30
N ILE A 53 -4.83 4.11 -2.35
CA ILE A 53 -5.35 4.46 -3.68
C ILE A 53 -6.88 4.65 -3.63
N ALA A 54 -7.61 3.77 -2.96
CA ALA A 54 -9.06 3.87 -2.82
C ALA A 54 -9.49 5.14 -2.06
N LYS A 55 -8.75 5.53 -1.01
CA LYS A 55 -8.97 6.80 -0.30
C LYS A 55 -8.76 8.02 -1.21
N ALA A 56 -7.76 7.96 -2.11
CA ALA A 56 -7.49 9.02 -3.06
C ALA A 56 -8.57 9.12 -4.15
N CYS A 57 -9.14 8.01 -4.60
CA CYS A 57 -10.25 8.00 -5.55
C CYS A 57 -11.58 8.51 -4.95
N LEU A 58 -11.77 8.33 -3.64
CA LEU A 58 -13.05 8.54 -2.95
C LEU A 58 -12.93 9.49 -1.74
N PRO A 59 -12.42 10.72 -1.94
CA PRO A 59 -12.28 11.67 -0.85
C PRO A 59 -13.68 12.09 -0.37
N GLY A 60 -14.00 11.79 0.88
CA GLY A 60 -15.23 12.23 1.55
C GLY A 60 -16.24 11.14 1.88
N TYR A 61 -16.23 9.99 1.19
CA TYR A 61 -17.11 8.86 1.52
C TYR A 61 -16.42 7.48 1.63
N TYR A 62 -15.08 7.45 1.65
CA TYR A 62 -14.35 6.18 1.81
C TYR A 62 -14.76 5.39 3.07
N LYS A 63 -15.16 6.07 4.15
CA LYS A 63 -15.63 5.41 5.38
C LYS A 63 -17.02 4.79 5.20
N GLU A 64 -17.83 5.41 4.35
CA GLU A 64 -19.21 5.08 4.05
C GLU A 64 -19.31 3.86 3.13
N LEU A 65 -18.22 3.46 2.45
CA LEU A 65 -18.12 2.16 1.77
C LEU A 65 -18.33 0.97 2.72
N GLN A 66 -18.14 1.16 4.03
CA GLN A 66 -18.43 0.13 5.03
C GLN A 66 -19.93 0.02 5.36
N ASN A 67 -20.77 0.94 4.86
CA ASN A 67 -22.20 0.93 5.04
C ASN A 67 -22.89 0.15 3.90
N PRO A 68 -23.62 -0.95 4.19
CA PRO A 68 -24.30 -1.76 3.17
C PRO A 68 -25.36 -1.02 2.36
N SER A 69 -25.91 0.08 2.89
CA SER A 69 -26.90 0.91 2.20
C SER A 69 -26.29 1.99 1.32
N PHE A 70 -24.96 2.15 1.34
CA PHE A 70 -24.27 3.13 0.52
C PHE A 70 -24.06 2.59 -0.89
N ILE A 71 -24.60 3.29 -1.88
CA ILE A 71 -24.36 2.99 -3.30
C ILE A 71 -23.38 4.05 -3.83
N PRO A 72 -22.12 3.68 -4.13
CA PRO A 72 -21.18 4.64 -4.69
C PRO A 72 -21.59 5.04 -6.10
N ASP A 73 -21.38 6.32 -6.44
CA ASP A 73 -21.44 6.77 -7.82
C ASP A 73 -20.20 6.26 -8.57
N PHE A 74 -20.40 5.21 -9.38
CA PHE A 74 -19.34 4.59 -10.17
C PHE A 74 -18.74 5.55 -11.21
N ASP A 75 -19.52 6.50 -11.73
CA ASP A 75 -19.01 7.48 -12.69
C ASP A 75 -18.03 8.42 -12.00
N GLN A 76 -18.37 8.88 -10.79
CA GLN A 76 -17.46 9.70 -9.98
C GLN A 76 -16.17 8.95 -9.66
N PHE A 77 -16.26 7.69 -9.22
CA PHE A 77 -15.09 6.86 -8.94
C PHE A 77 -14.19 6.72 -10.18
N SER A 78 -14.78 6.39 -11.33
CA SER A 78 -14.02 6.19 -12.57
C SER A 78 -13.31 7.48 -13.02
N GLN A 79 -13.95 8.64 -12.85
CA GLN A 79 -13.35 9.93 -13.17
C GLN A 79 -12.18 10.27 -12.24
N GLN A 80 -12.31 10.01 -10.94
CA GLN A 80 -11.22 10.26 -9.98
C GLN A 80 -10.06 9.30 -10.20
N ALA A 81 -10.33 8.02 -10.44
CA ALA A 81 -9.31 7.04 -10.77
C ALA A 81 -8.49 7.48 -12.01
N LYS A 82 -9.16 7.98 -13.06
CA LYS A 82 -8.48 8.54 -14.26
C LYS A 82 -7.62 9.76 -13.93
N LYS A 83 -8.08 10.65 -13.03
CA LYS A 83 -7.34 11.84 -12.61
C LYS A 83 -6.05 11.48 -11.86
N ILE A 84 -6.07 10.46 -11.00
CA ILE A 84 -4.88 10.10 -10.22
C ILE A 84 -3.99 9.06 -10.92
N ALA A 85 -4.49 8.36 -11.94
CA ALA A 85 -3.82 7.25 -12.61
C ALA A 85 -2.39 7.56 -13.10
N HIS A 86 -2.12 8.81 -13.48
CA HIS A 86 -0.83 9.26 -14.00
C HIS A 86 0.07 9.90 -12.94
N LEU A 87 -0.44 10.12 -11.73
CA LEU A 87 0.30 10.71 -10.63
C LEU A 87 1.25 9.67 -10.01
N PRO A 88 2.39 10.12 -9.44
CA PRO A 88 3.41 9.23 -8.90
C PRO A 88 3.00 8.60 -7.56
N ALA A 89 3.50 7.40 -7.28
CA ALA A 89 3.24 6.67 -6.03
C ALA A 89 3.61 7.47 -4.77
N ARG A 90 4.65 8.33 -4.85
CA ARG A 90 5.09 9.19 -3.73
C ARG A 90 3.99 10.09 -3.15
N ASP A 91 2.99 10.44 -3.95
CA ASP A 91 1.91 11.35 -3.54
C ASP A 91 0.86 10.66 -2.66
N PHE A 92 0.85 9.32 -2.65
CA PHE A 92 -0.19 8.50 -2.01
C PHE A 92 0.35 7.47 -1.02
N MET A 93 1.66 7.20 -1.04
CA MET A 93 2.27 6.21 -0.15
C MET A 93 2.25 6.65 1.33
N THR A 94 2.21 5.67 2.23
CA THR A 94 2.59 5.90 3.63
C THR A 94 4.12 5.96 3.73
N THR A 95 4.65 7.06 4.25
CA THR A 95 6.11 7.27 4.44
C THR A 95 6.67 6.65 5.71
N THR A 96 5.81 6.34 6.69
CA THR A 96 6.24 5.66 7.92
C THR A 96 6.42 4.17 7.67
N VAL A 97 7.68 3.75 7.54
CA VAL A 97 8.08 2.35 7.40
C VAL A 97 8.70 1.84 8.68
N TYR A 98 8.40 0.58 9.01
CA TYR A 98 9.01 -0.13 10.13
C TYR A 98 9.72 -1.37 9.58
N SER A 99 10.97 -1.56 9.97
CA SER A 99 11.79 -2.70 9.57
C SER A 99 12.19 -3.54 10.77
N VAL A 100 12.50 -4.80 10.51
CA VAL A 100 13.10 -5.76 11.45
C VAL A 100 14.17 -6.54 10.69
N GLU A 101 15.13 -7.11 11.41
CA GLU A 101 16.15 -7.97 10.82
C GLU A 101 15.59 -9.35 10.51
N GLU A 102 16.20 -10.05 9.55
CA GLU A 102 15.77 -11.40 9.16
C GLU A 102 15.83 -12.41 10.33
N ASP A 103 16.72 -12.16 11.27
CA ASP A 103 16.95 -12.99 12.45
C ASP A 103 16.06 -12.60 13.64
N THR A 104 15.26 -11.54 13.53
CA THR A 104 14.28 -11.12 14.54
C THR A 104 13.27 -12.24 14.82
N SER A 105 12.90 -12.42 16.09
CA SER A 105 11.92 -13.44 16.46
C SER A 105 10.51 -13.07 15.98
N ARG A 106 9.69 -14.08 15.60
CA ARG A 106 8.29 -13.83 15.22
C ARG A 106 7.50 -13.06 16.28
N THR A 107 7.72 -13.35 17.55
CA THR A 107 7.03 -12.69 18.68
C THR A 107 7.38 -11.21 18.76
N GLU A 108 8.65 -10.87 18.56
CA GLU A 108 9.12 -9.48 18.57
C GLU A 108 8.56 -8.68 17.41
N ALA A 109 8.57 -9.25 16.19
CA ALA A 109 7.94 -8.64 15.03
C ALA A 109 6.42 -8.47 15.21
N ALA A 110 5.73 -9.47 15.79
CA ALA A 110 4.30 -9.35 16.12
C ALA A 110 4.03 -8.23 17.14
N ASN A 111 4.86 -8.11 18.17
CA ASN A 111 4.76 -7.03 19.15
C ASN A 111 4.95 -5.66 18.49
N LEU A 112 5.89 -5.53 17.55
CA LEU A 112 6.06 -4.30 16.77
C LEU A 112 4.78 -3.96 16.00
N LEU A 113 4.19 -4.93 15.29
CA LEU A 113 2.94 -4.75 14.57
C LEU A 113 1.81 -4.29 15.49
N PHE A 114 1.58 -4.94 16.64
CA PHE A 114 0.52 -4.55 17.58
C PHE A 114 0.71 -3.13 18.14
N ARG A 115 1.96 -2.73 18.44
CA ARG A 115 2.25 -1.40 18.99
C ARG A 115 2.05 -0.30 17.97
N LYS A 116 2.27 -0.60 16.68
CA LYS A 116 2.24 0.38 15.59
C LYS A 116 0.95 0.37 14.77
N ASN A 117 0.14 -0.68 14.85
CA ASN A 117 -1.18 -0.79 14.21
C ASN A 117 -2.30 -0.05 14.97
N LYS A 118 -1.96 0.95 15.80
CA LYS A 118 -2.93 1.91 16.32
C LYS A 118 -3.11 3.03 15.29
N ARG A 119 -3.91 2.78 14.26
CA ARG A 119 -4.53 3.81 13.42
C ARG A 119 -6.01 3.88 13.72
#